data_AF-A0A0G0WNX0-F1
#
_entry.id   AF-A0A0G0WNX0-F1
#
_cell.length_a   1.000
_cell.length_b   1.000
_cell.length_c   1.000
_cell.angle_alpha   90.00
_cell.angle_beta   90.00
_cell.angle_gamma   90.00
#
_symmetry.space_group_name_H-M   'P 1'
#
loop_
_entity.id
_entity.type
_entity.pdbx_description
1 polymer ?
#
loop_
_entity_poly.entity_id
_entity_poly.type
_entity_poly.pdbx_seq_one_letter_code
_entity_poly.pdbx_strand_id
1 'polypeptide(L)'
;MTERFSEKQAEVLIASATNWILGQREFHRPTSRPFSQSERKALERFWGDEFLDKIRIKVGSIEVPPDFARFLSPGLIGITFVDTVLLTPLGIAMGKGVRFHEAVHVAQFDVLGVQRFVALYGRGLISGERYHQISLERQAFELQRRFLANLTRPFNALDEVRSNLATQLSTNN
;
A
#
# COMPACT_ATOMS: atom_id res chain seq x y z
N MET A 1 28.10 -5.53 2.34
CA MET A 1 27.81 -5.72 3.78
C MET A 1 26.45 -5.14 4.03
N THR A 2 25.46 -5.96 4.35
CA THR A 2 24.12 -5.49 4.74
C THR A 2 24.23 -4.95 6.17
N GLU A 3 23.94 -3.67 6.37
CA GLU A 3 23.89 -3.06 7.70
C GLU A 3 22.84 -3.81 8.53
N ARG A 4 23.24 -4.39 9.66
CA ARG A 4 22.34 -5.17 10.51
C ARG A 4 21.79 -4.24 11.59
N PHE A 5 20.53 -3.84 11.44
CA PHE A 5 19.85 -3.03 12.44
C PHE A 5 19.64 -3.85 13.72
N SER A 6 19.93 -3.24 14.87
CA SER A 6 19.45 -3.77 16.15
C SER A 6 17.94 -3.62 16.25
N GLU A 7 17.32 -4.43 17.11
CA GLU A 7 15.88 -4.38 17.34
C GLU A 7 15.40 -2.97 17.74
N LYS A 8 16.14 -2.32 18.64
CA LYS A 8 15.86 -0.94 19.07
C LYS A 8 15.94 0.06 17.91
N GLN A 9 16.90 -0.09 17.00
CA GLN A 9 16.99 0.77 15.81
C GLN A 9 15.83 0.52 14.85
N ALA A 10 15.42 -0.74 14.68
CA ALA A 10 14.25 -1.08 13.86
C ALA A 10 12.97 -0.48 14.43
N GLU A 11 12.75 -0.57 15.75
CA GLU A 11 11.60 0.03 16.43
C GLU A 11 11.55 1.55 16.24
N VAL A 12 12.68 2.25 16.40
CA VAL A 12 12.75 3.70 16.19
C VAL A 12 12.41 4.07 14.74
N LEU A 13 12.95 3.34 13.76
CA LEU A 13 12.64 3.56 12.34
C LEU A 13 11.16 3.31 12.04
N ILE A 14 10.58 2.23 12.57
CA ILE A 14 9.17 1.88 12.41
C ILE A 14 8.26 2.95 13.04
N ALA A 15 8.61 3.46 14.22
CA ALA A 15 7.88 4.54 14.86
C ALA A 15 7.94 5.85 14.03
N SER A 16 9.12 6.19 13.53
CA SER A 16 9.30 7.34 12.64
C SER A 16 8.48 7.21 11.35
N ALA A 17 8.52 6.03 10.72
CA ALA A 17 7.74 5.73 9.52
C ALA A 17 6.22 5.80 9.79
N THR A 18 5.78 5.35 10.97
CA THR A 18 4.37 5.46 11.39
C THR A 18 3.93 6.91 11.46
N ASN A 19 4.72 7.77 12.11
CA ASN A 19 4.43 9.20 12.20
C ASN A 19 4.43 9.86 10.83
N TRP A 20 5.38 9.50 9.96
CA TRP A 20 5.42 10.02 8.60
C TRP A 20 4.17 9.63 7.81
N ILE A 21 3.75 8.36 7.82
CA ILE A 21 2.53 7.91 7.12
C ILE A 21 1.29 8.67 7.62
N LEU A 22 1.13 8.81 8.93
CA LEU A 22 0.00 9.55 9.51
C LEU A 22 0.04 11.04 9.15
N GLY A 23 1.22 11.67 9.19
CA GLY A 23 1.40 13.06 8.80
C GLY A 23 1.11 13.31 7.32
N GLN A 24 1.58 12.43 6.43
CA GLN A 24 1.29 12.50 5.00
C GLN A 24 -0.19 12.32 4.70
N ARG A 25 -0.86 11.39 5.41
CA ARG A 25 -2.31 11.25 5.32
C ARG A 25 -3.01 12.55 5.70
N GLU A 26 -2.69 13.13 6.85
CA GLU A 26 -3.34 14.35 7.34
C GLU A 26 -3.11 15.54 6.40
N PHE A 27 -1.91 15.65 5.83
CA PHE A 27 -1.57 16.71 4.89
C PHE A 27 -2.30 16.56 3.55
N HIS A 28 -2.33 15.37 2.96
CA HIS A 28 -2.86 15.17 1.62
C HIS A 28 -4.37 14.97 1.58
N ARG A 29 -4.95 14.29 2.58
CA ARG A 29 -6.35 13.86 2.57
C ARG A 29 -7.35 15.01 2.35
N PRO A 30 -7.24 16.20 2.99
CA PRO A 30 -8.18 17.29 2.82
C PRO A 30 -8.28 17.82 1.39
N THR A 31 -7.20 17.71 0.61
CA THR A 31 -7.12 18.19 -0.78
C THR A 31 -7.13 17.07 -1.81
N SER A 32 -7.48 15.86 -1.38
CA SER A 32 -7.59 14.67 -2.22
C SER A 32 -9.03 14.46 -2.66
N ARG A 33 -9.22 13.88 -3.85
CA ARG A 33 -10.55 13.61 -4.41
C ARG A 33 -10.95 12.14 -4.23
N PRO A 34 -12.24 11.76 -4.25
CA PRO A 34 -12.60 10.36 -4.46
C PRO A 34 -12.14 9.89 -5.86
N PHE A 35 -12.27 8.59 -6.12
CA PHE A 35 -12.17 8.07 -7.48
C PHE A 35 -13.16 8.79 -8.41
N SER A 36 -12.74 9.07 -9.65
CA SER A 36 -13.69 9.51 -10.68
C SER A 36 -14.65 8.36 -11.02
N GLN A 37 -15.76 8.66 -11.70
CA GLN A 37 -16.71 7.63 -12.12
C GLN A 37 -16.06 6.55 -13.00
N SER A 38 -15.16 6.94 -13.92
CA SER A 38 -14.45 5.99 -14.79
C SER A 38 -13.43 5.14 -14.03
N GLU A 39 -12.73 5.73 -13.05
CA GLU A 39 -11.80 5.00 -12.19
C GLU A 39 -12.55 4.00 -11.29
N ARG A 40 -13.67 4.43 -10.70
CA ARG A 40 -14.53 3.58 -9.86
C ARG A 40 -15.06 2.39 -10.66
N LYS A 41 -15.62 2.64 -11.85
CA LYS A 41 -16.18 1.60 -12.72
C LYS A 41 -15.18 0.50 -13.09
N ALA A 42 -13.89 0.83 -13.16
CA ALA A 42 -12.84 -0.14 -13.42
C ALA A 42 -12.56 -1.07 -12.24
N LEU A 43 -12.98 -0.71 -11.02
CA LEU A 43 -12.62 -1.36 -9.76
C LEU A 43 -13.83 -1.91 -8.99
N GLU A 44 -15.03 -1.36 -9.18
CA GLU A 44 -16.26 -1.66 -8.40
C GLU A 44 -16.70 -3.13 -8.43
N ARG A 45 -16.29 -3.89 -9.45
CA ARG A 45 -16.59 -5.33 -9.50
C ARG A 45 -15.67 -6.15 -8.60
N PHE A 46 -14.53 -5.59 -8.19
CA PHE A 46 -13.52 -6.27 -7.38
C PHE A 46 -13.48 -5.79 -5.92
N TRP A 47 -14.08 -4.63 -5.65
CA TRP A 47 -14.08 -3.98 -4.36
C TRP A 47 -15.51 -3.54 -4.02
N GLY A 48 -15.92 -3.67 -2.76
CA GLY A 48 -17.22 -3.17 -2.32
C GLY A 48 -17.33 -1.64 -2.40
N ASP A 49 -18.55 -1.13 -2.58
CA ASP A 49 -18.81 0.31 -2.74
C ASP A 49 -18.31 1.14 -1.56
N GLU A 50 -18.64 0.73 -0.34
CA GLU A 50 -18.20 1.40 0.90
C GLU A 50 -16.66 1.47 0.99
N PHE A 51 -15.99 0.42 0.53
CA PHE A 51 -14.53 0.37 0.52
C PHE A 51 -13.93 1.36 -0.49
N LEU A 52 -14.54 1.52 -1.67
CA LEU A 52 -14.08 2.51 -2.64
C LEU A 52 -14.40 3.95 -2.19
N ASP A 53 -15.51 4.15 -1.47
CA ASP A 53 -15.96 5.47 -1.02
C ASP A 53 -15.06 6.13 0.02
N LYS A 54 -14.29 5.36 0.79
CA LYS A 54 -13.31 5.90 1.75
C LYS A 54 -11.99 6.33 1.10
N ILE A 55 -11.63 5.78 -0.07
CA ILE A 55 -10.34 6.02 -0.71
C ILE A 55 -10.28 7.43 -1.26
N ARG A 56 -9.19 8.13 -1.00
CA ARG A 56 -8.91 9.45 -1.55
C ARG A 56 -7.65 9.42 -2.40
N ILE A 57 -7.72 10.03 -3.57
CA ILE A 57 -6.65 10.09 -4.57
C ILE A 57 -6.11 11.51 -4.64
N LYS A 58 -4.80 11.63 -4.47
CA LYS A 58 -4.02 12.83 -4.75
C LYS A 58 -3.10 12.59 -5.94
N VAL A 59 -2.94 13.59 -6.79
CA VAL A 59 -1.89 13.61 -7.81
C VAL A 59 -0.81 14.58 -7.38
N GLY A 60 0.45 14.16 -7.40
CA GLY A 60 1.58 14.99 -6.99
C GLY A 60 2.93 14.27 -7.01
N SER A 61 3.97 14.97 -6.55
CA SER A 61 5.28 14.38 -6.28
C SER A 61 5.25 13.58 -4.97
N ILE A 62 5.99 12.48 -4.93
CA ILE A 62 6.18 11.68 -3.72
C ILE A 62 7.49 12.13 -3.08
N GLU A 63 7.40 12.79 -1.94
CA GLU A 63 8.56 13.22 -1.15
C GLU A 63 8.85 12.19 -0.08
N VAL A 64 9.93 11.42 -0.29
CA VAL A 64 10.40 10.42 0.67
C VAL A 64 11.44 11.07 1.58
N PRO A 65 11.25 11.03 2.91
CA PRO A 65 12.26 11.49 3.87
C PRO A 65 13.61 10.81 3.61
N PRO A 66 14.74 11.53 3.73
CA PRO A 66 16.08 10.98 3.48
C PRO A 66 16.35 9.66 4.23
N ASP A 67 15.88 9.55 5.48
CA ASP A 67 16.02 8.36 6.32
C ASP A 67 15.36 7.11 5.71
N PHE A 68 14.32 7.29 4.88
CA PHE A 68 13.58 6.23 4.21
C PHE A 68 13.99 5.99 2.76
N ALA A 69 14.67 6.96 2.14
CA ALA A 69 15.03 6.91 0.72
C ALA A 69 15.86 5.68 0.34
N ARG A 70 16.69 5.16 1.26
CA ARG A 70 17.49 3.94 1.04
C ARG A 70 16.68 2.65 1.03
N PHE A 71 15.48 2.65 1.60
CA PHE A 71 14.63 1.46 1.70
C PHE A 71 13.60 1.43 0.56
N LEU A 72 13.10 2.59 0.15
CA LEU A 72 12.10 2.67 -0.90
C LEU A 72 12.73 2.65 -2.29
N SER A 73 12.00 2.10 -3.25
CA SER A 73 12.47 2.03 -4.63
C SER A 73 12.56 3.43 -5.23
N PRO A 74 13.65 3.79 -5.93
CA PRO A 74 13.70 5.05 -6.65
C PRO A 74 12.60 5.10 -7.72
N GLY A 75 11.97 6.27 -7.88
CA GLY A 75 10.95 6.48 -8.90
C GLY A 75 9.58 5.86 -8.58
N LEU A 76 9.19 5.79 -7.31
CA LEU A 76 7.83 5.42 -6.92
C LEU A 76 6.80 6.21 -7.74
N ILE A 77 5.83 5.49 -8.30
CA ILE A 77 4.74 6.07 -9.09
C ILE A 77 3.43 6.17 -8.29
N GLY A 78 3.38 5.50 -7.14
CA GLY A 78 2.26 5.48 -6.20
C GLY A 78 2.77 5.19 -4.79
N ILE A 79 2.04 5.71 -3.80
CA ILE A 79 2.21 5.36 -2.39
C ILE A 79 0.87 5.53 -1.66
N THR A 80 0.61 4.66 -0.69
CA THR A 80 -0.61 4.68 0.12
C THR A 80 -0.33 5.12 1.55
N PHE A 81 -1.05 6.15 1.99
CA PHE A 81 -1.08 6.64 3.37
C PHE A 81 -2.44 6.35 3.99
N VAL A 82 -2.59 5.15 4.57
CA VAL A 82 -3.84 4.64 5.15
C VAL A 82 -4.96 4.55 4.11
N ASP A 83 -5.81 5.56 3.97
CA ASP A 83 -6.96 5.65 3.06
C ASP A 83 -6.74 6.71 1.96
N THR A 84 -5.52 7.21 1.85
CA THR A 84 -5.15 8.32 0.97
C THR A 84 -3.99 7.87 0.08
N VAL A 85 -4.25 7.75 -1.21
CA VAL A 85 -3.29 7.30 -2.23
C VAL A 85 -2.75 8.50 -2.97
N LEU A 86 -1.42 8.64 -2.98
CA LEU A 86 -0.72 9.65 -3.76
C LEU A 86 -0.13 8.99 -5.01
N LEU A 87 -0.53 9.48 -6.18
CA LEU A 87 -0.03 9.01 -7.48
C LEU A 87 0.75 10.12 -8.18
N THR A 88 1.86 9.76 -8.82
CA THR A 88 2.54 10.66 -9.75
C THR A 88 1.76 10.77 -11.07
N PRO A 89 2.05 11.74 -11.94
CA PRO A 89 1.46 11.77 -13.29
C PRO A 89 1.67 10.45 -14.06
N LEU A 90 2.84 9.82 -13.89
CA LEU A 90 3.12 8.50 -14.47
C LEU A 90 2.22 7.42 -13.83
N GLY A 91 2.06 7.42 -12.51
CA GLY A 91 1.15 6.49 -11.82
C GLY A 91 -0.29 6.60 -12.30
N ILE A 92 -0.76 7.82 -12.56
CA ILE A 92 -2.07 8.07 -13.17
C ILE A 92 -2.16 7.47 -14.57
N ALA A 93 -1.13 7.68 -15.41
CA ALA A 93 -1.06 7.19 -16.78
C ALA A 93 -0.98 5.65 -16.89
N MET A 94 -0.32 5.00 -15.92
CA MET A 94 -0.26 3.54 -15.81
C MET A 94 -1.62 2.88 -15.48
N GLY A 95 -2.62 3.68 -15.14
CA GLY A 95 -4.02 3.29 -15.23
C GLY A 95 -4.52 2.45 -14.05
N LYS A 96 -5.42 1.51 -14.36
CA LYS A 96 -6.20 0.73 -13.37
C LYS A 96 -5.35 -0.22 -12.54
N GLY A 97 -4.23 -0.74 -13.07
CA GLY A 97 -3.37 -1.68 -12.35
C GLY A 97 -2.72 -1.06 -11.12
N VAL A 98 -2.17 0.16 -11.25
CA VAL A 98 -1.59 0.90 -10.14
C VAL A 98 -2.65 1.27 -9.10
N ARG A 99 -3.82 1.78 -9.54
CA ARG A 99 -4.92 2.09 -8.62
C ARG A 99 -5.41 0.87 -7.84
N PHE A 100 -5.47 -0.29 -8.49
CA PHE A 100 -5.82 -1.55 -7.83
C PHE A 100 -4.76 -1.95 -6.79
N HIS A 101 -3.47 -1.83 -7.14
CA HIS A 101 -2.37 -2.12 -6.23
C HIS A 101 -2.42 -1.25 -4.97
N GLU A 102 -2.56 0.06 -5.12
CA GLU A 102 -2.67 0.98 -3.99
C GLU A 102 -3.94 0.71 -3.15
N ALA A 103 -5.05 0.33 -3.79
CA ALA A 103 -6.26 -0.09 -3.07
C ALA A 103 -6.02 -1.35 -2.22
N VAL A 104 -5.13 -2.27 -2.63
CA VAL A 104 -4.72 -3.40 -1.77
C VAL A 104 -4.02 -2.89 -0.52
N HIS A 105 -3.14 -1.89 -0.62
CA HIS A 105 -2.51 -1.31 0.57
C HIS A 105 -3.52 -0.63 1.50
N VAL A 106 -4.53 0.05 0.95
CA VAL A 106 -5.63 0.58 1.78
C VAL A 106 -6.35 -0.54 2.53
N ALA A 107 -6.61 -1.68 1.87
CA ALA A 107 -7.21 -2.84 2.53
C ALA A 107 -6.31 -3.45 3.61
N GLN A 108 -5.00 -3.52 3.36
CA GLN A 108 -4.04 -3.99 4.36
C GLN A 108 -3.99 -3.07 5.57
N PHE A 109 -4.03 -1.75 5.38
CA PHE A 109 -4.13 -0.78 6.47
C PHE A 109 -5.41 -0.97 7.30
N ASP A 110 -6.56 -1.17 6.64
CA ASP A 110 -7.83 -1.44 7.33
C ASP A 110 -7.80 -2.70 8.18
N VAL A 111 -7.20 -3.78 7.68
CA VAL A 111 -7.17 -5.07 8.36
C VAL A 111 -6.17 -5.09 9.51
N LEU A 112 -4.99 -4.49 9.30
CA LEU A 112 -3.89 -4.56 10.26
C LEU A 112 -3.87 -3.38 11.25
N GLY A 113 -4.44 -2.24 10.86
CA GLY A 113 -4.14 -0.94 11.46
C GLY A 113 -2.75 -0.44 11.09
N VAL A 114 -2.52 0.86 11.30
CA VAL A 114 -1.30 1.56 10.85
C VAL A 114 -0.04 0.98 11.49
N GLN A 115 -0.03 0.78 12.81
CA GLN A 115 1.16 0.31 13.52
C GLN A 115 1.63 -1.06 13.04
N ARG A 116 0.70 -2.01 12.89
CA ARG A 116 1.04 -3.37 12.46
C ARG A 116 1.43 -3.42 10.99
N PHE A 117 0.76 -2.66 10.12
CA PHE A 117 1.15 -2.52 8.72
C PHE A 117 2.60 -2.03 8.61
N VAL A 118 2.92 -0.90 9.26
CA VAL A 118 4.26 -0.28 9.18
C VAL A 118 5.32 -1.20 9.76
N ALA A 119 5.03 -1.89 10.86
CA ALA A 119 5.96 -2.83 11.44
C ALA A 119 6.27 -4.01 10.50
N LEU A 120 5.26 -4.61 9.86
CA LEU A 120 5.46 -5.73 8.93
C LEU A 120 6.21 -5.28 7.67
N TYR A 121 5.80 -4.15 7.09
CA TYR A 121 6.46 -3.60 5.90
C TYR A 121 7.90 -3.19 6.19
N GLY A 122 8.09 -2.39 7.24
CA GLY A 122 9.39 -1.86 7.65
C GLY A 122 10.38 -2.96 8.01
N ARG A 123 9.94 -4.04 8.68
CA ARG A 123 10.81 -5.18 8.96
C ARG A 123 11.25 -5.93 7.70
N GLY A 124 10.39 -6.06 6.70
CA GLY A 124 10.77 -6.64 5.40
C GLY A 124 11.83 -5.79 4.69
N LEU A 125 11.69 -4.47 4.72
CA LEU A 125 12.71 -3.56 4.18
C LEU A 125 14.04 -3.65 4.95
N ILE A 126 13.97 -3.64 6.28
CA ILE A 126 15.14 -3.67 7.17
C ILE A 126 15.90 -5.01 7.08
N SER A 127 15.19 -6.12 6.88
CA SER A 127 15.80 -7.45 6.71
C SER A 127 16.53 -7.59 5.37
N GLY A 128 16.36 -6.64 4.46
CA GLY A 128 16.95 -6.67 3.12
C GLY A 128 16.18 -7.55 2.14
N GLU A 129 14.91 -7.86 2.42
CA GLU A 129 14.04 -8.48 1.41
C GLU A 129 13.97 -7.58 0.17
N ARG A 130 14.01 -8.18 -1.02
CA ARG A 130 13.71 -7.42 -2.23
C ARG A 130 12.29 -6.90 -2.11
N TYR A 131 12.03 -5.70 -2.62
CA TYR A 131 10.73 -5.03 -2.52
C TYR A 131 9.54 -5.96 -2.78
N HIS A 132 9.54 -6.69 -3.90
CA HIS A 132 8.47 -7.62 -4.29
C HIS A 132 8.38 -8.92 -3.46
N GLN A 133 9.34 -9.15 -2.56
CA GLN A 133 9.35 -10.29 -1.63
C GLN A 133 8.74 -9.95 -0.28
N ILE A 134 8.64 -8.67 0.07
CA ILE A 134 7.92 -8.21 1.25
C ILE A 134 6.51 -8.77 1.19
N SER A 135 6.06 -9.43 2.25
CA SER A 135 4.81 -10.20 2.21
C SER A 135 3.59 -9.37 1.82
N LEU A 136 3.53 -8.10 2.23
CA LEU A 136 2.48 -7.15 1.85
C LEU A 136 2.54 -6.77 0.36
N GLU A 137 3.74 -6.52 -0.17
CA GLU A 137 3.97 -6.24 -1.60
C GLU A 137 3.66 -7.45 -2.47
N ARG A 138 4.11 -8.64 -2.05
CA ARG A 138 3.85 -9.89 -2.76
C ARG A 138 2.35 -10.14 -2.92
N GLN A 139 1.57 -9.87 -1.87
CA GLN A 139 0.11 -9.94 -1.92
C GLN A 139 -0.46 -8.91 -2.90
N ALA A 140 -0.03 -7.65 -2.82
CA ALA A 140 -0.50 -6.58 -3.71
C ALA A 140 -0.21 -6.88 -5.18
N PHE A 141 1.00 -7.33 -5.51
CA PHE A 141 1.37 -7.72 -6.87
C PHE A 141 0.60 -8.94 -7.36
N GLU A 142 0.36 -9.95 -6.53
CA GLU A 142 -0.41 -11.14 -6.93
C GLU A 142 -1.86 -10.76 -7.25
N LEU A 143 -2.52 -10.00 -6.38
CA LEU A 143 -3.89 -9.56 -6.63
C LEU A 143 -3.98 -8.61 -7.84
N GLN A 144 -3.00 -7.72 -8.02
CA GLN A 144 -2.91 -6.88 -9.21
C GLN A 144 -2.76 -7.72 -10.49
N ARG A 145 -1.88 -8.74 -10.50
CA ARG A 145 -1.74 -9.65 -11.65
C ARG A 145 -3.04 -10.35 -11.97
N ARG A 146 -3.72 -10.89 -10.95
CA ARG A 146 -5.02 -11.57 -11.10
C ARG A 146 -6.08 -10.62 -11.67
N PHE A 147 -6.16 -9.40 -11.15
CA PHE A 147 -7.06 -8.35 -11.65
C PHE A 147 -6.79 -8.04 -13.13
N LEU A 148 -5.53 -7.79 -13.51
CA LEU A 148 -5.18 -7.46 -14.89
C LEU A 148 -5.41 -8.61 -15.87
N ALA A 149 -5.20 -9.86 -15.43
CA ALA A 149 -5.40 -11.04 -16.24
C ALA A 149 -6.89 -11.36 -16.49
N ASN A 150 -7.78 -10.99 -15.57
CA ASN A 150 -9.17 -11.48 -15.57
C ASN A 150 -10.21 -10.37 -15.27
N LEU A 151 -10.23 -9.31 -16.08
CA LEU A 151 -11.15 -8.18 -15.90
C LEU A 151 -12.65 -8.56 -15.96
N THR A 152 -12.98 -9.70 -16.57
CA THR A 152 -14.36 -10.18 -16.73
C THR A 152 -14.82 -11.15 -15.64
N ARG A 153 -13.88 -11.68 -14.83
CA ARG A 153 -14.14 -12.62 -13.73
C ARG A 153 -13.80 -11.95 -12.39
N PRO A 154 -14.71 -11.11 -11.86
CA PRO A 154 -14.47 -10.42 -10.60
C PRO A 154 -14.28 -11.38 -9.43
N PHE A 155 -13.59 -10.89 -8.42
CA PHE A 155 -13.43 -11.54 -7.11
C PHE A 155 -13.45 -10.45 -6.04
N ASN A 156 -13.81 -10.79 -4.79
CA ASN A 156 -13.77 -9.83 -3.70
C ASN A 156 -12.33 -9.66 -3.20
N ALA A 157 -11.65 -8.61 -3.63
CA ALA A 157 -10.26 -8.36 -3.28
C ALA A 157 -10.06 -8.08 -1.79
N LEU A 158 -11.05 -7.51 -1.09
CA LEU A 158 -10.97 -7.29 0.34
C LEU A 158 -10.95 -8.61 1.12
N ASP A 159 -11.76 -9.58 0.70
CA ASP A 159 -11.79 -10.90 1.33
C ASP A 159 -10.50 -11.68 1.07
N GLU A 160 -9.94 -11.59 -0.14
CA GLU A 160 -8.63 -12.15 -0.46
C GLU A 160 -7.52 -11.52 0.38
N VAL A 161 -7.60 -10.20 0.64
CA VAL A 161 -6.64 -9.51 1.51
C VAL A 161 -6.70 -10.08 2.93
N ARG A 162 -7.91 -10.17 3.49
CA ARG A 162 -8.14 -10.71 4.84
C ARG A 162 -7.67 -12.15 4.97
N SER A 163 -8.04 -13.02 4.03
CA SER A 163 -7.71 -14.45 4.04
C SER A 163 -6.19 -14.69 4.04
N ASN A 164 -5.47 -14.00 3.16
CA ASN A 164 -4.02 -14.16 3.06
C ASN A 164 -3.29 -13.58 4.29
N LEU A 165 -3.73 -12.43 4.84
CA LEU A 165 -3.17 -11.89 6.08
C LEU A 165 -3.44 -12.79 7.29
N ALA A 166 -4.63 -13.36 7.40
CA ALA A 166 -4.94 -14.32 8.46
C ALA A 166 -4.03 -15.56 8.39
N THR A 167 -3.80 -16.08 7.18
CA THR A 167 -2.86 -17.20 6.95
C THR A 167 -1.44 -16.82 7.37
N GLN A 168 -0.95 -15.65 6.97
CA GLN A 168 0.39 -15.17 7.33
C GLN A 168 0.57 -14.96 8.83
N LEU A 169 -0.46 -14.51 9.55
CA LEU A 169 -0.39 -14.35 11.01
C LEU A 169 -0.44 -15.69 11.74
N SER A 170 -1.13 -16.69 11.17
CA SER A 170 -1.25 -18.03 11.74
C SER A 170 0.05 -18.84 11.62
N THR A 171 0.87 -18.60 10.59
CA THR A 171 2.15 -19.31 10.39
C THR A 171 3.34 -18.70 11.13
N ASN A 172 3.13 -17.59 11.84
CA ASN A 172 4.17 -16.87 12.58
C ASN A 172 4.00 -16.96 14.12
N ASN A 173 3.08 -17.81 14.59
CA ASN A 173 2.93 -18.25 15.99
C ASN A 173 3.44 -19.68 16.14
#